data_AF-A0A6B3F028-F1
#
_entry.id   AF-A0A6B3F028-F1
#
_cell.length_a   1.000
_cell.length_b   1.000
_cell.length_c   1.000
_cell.angle_alpha   90.00
_cell.angle_beta   90.00
_cell.angle_gamma   90.00
#
_symmetry.space_group_name_H-M   'P 1'
#
loop_
_entity.id
_entity.type
_entity.pdbx_description
1 polymer ?
#
loop_
_entity_poly.entity_id
_entity_poly.type
_entity_poly.pdbx_seq_one_letter_code
_entity_poly.pdbx_strand_id
1 'polypeptide(L)' 'DEEAMDGWEGVGLGIYRRARVRVHTLEGTESSWLYVLNGYEGGLPSARYLGEIADAAESAGAPHDYVMELRKRP' A
#
# COMPACT_ATOMS: atom_id res chain seq x y z
N ASP A 1 -2.35 -14.45 8.64
CA ASP A 1 -2.66 -15.10 7.35
C ASP A 1 -3.68 -14.21 6.63
N GLU A 2 -4.23 -14.65 5.50
CA GLU A 2 -5.12 -13.84 4.65
C GLU A 2 -6.40 -13.42 5.38
N GLU A 3 -7.03 -14.33 6.13
CA GLU A 3 -8.28 -14.06 6.86
C GLU A 3 -8.06 -13.06 8.00
N ALA A 4 -6.92 -13.15 8.70
CA ALA A 4 -6.56 -12.14 9.69
C ALA A 4 -6.39 -10.75 9.05
N MET A 5 -5.76 -10.66 7.86
CA MET A 5 -5.62 -9.39 7.15
C MET A 5 -6.96 -8.83 6.68
N ASP A 6 -7.88 -9.67 6.17
CA ASP A 6 -9.23 -9.23 5.81
C ASP A 6 -9.97 -8.61 7.00
N GLY A 7 -9.76 -9.17 8.20
CA GLY A 7 -10.29 -8.64 9.46
C GLY A 7 -9.70 -7.27 9.81
N TRP A 8 -8.36 -7.12 9.74
CA TRP A 8 -7.66 -5.86 10.02
C TRP A 8 -8.06 -4.74 9.05
N GLU A 9 -8.25 -5.06 7.77
CA GLU A 9 -8.61 -4.09 6.74
C GLU A 9 -10.13 -3.84 6.65
N GLY A 10 -10.93 -4.50 7.49
CA GLY A 10 -12.37 -4.29 7.55
C GLY A 10 -13.11 -4.72 6.27
N VAL A 11 -12.64 -5.78 5.60
CA VAL A 11 -13.27 -6.30 4.37
C VAL A 11 -14.72 -6.73 4.61
N GLY A 12 -14.98 -7.43 5.72
CA GLY A 12 -16.34 -7.84 6.10
C GLY A 12 -17.27 -6.66 6.42
N LEU A 13 -16.71 -5.48 6.72
CA LEU A 13 -17.44 -4.23 6.95
C LEU A 13 -17.58 -3.38 5.67
N GLY A 14 -17.02 -3.85 4.55
CA GLY A 14 -17.07 -3.14 3.26
C GLY A 14 -16.16 -1.91 3.17
N ILE A 15 -15.26 -1.68 4.13
CA ILE A 15 -14.35 -0.51 4.14
C ILE A 15 -13.34 -0.64 3.00
N TYR A 16 -12.59 -1.73 3.00
CA TYR A 16 -11.69 -2.11 1.90
C TYR A 16 -12.25 -3.32 1.16
N ARG A 17 -11.87 -3.45 -0.12
CA ARG A 17 -12.01 -4.69 -0.88
C ARG A 17 -10.64 -5.29 -1.15
N ARG A 18 -10.55 -6.61 -1.08
CA ARG A 18 -9.37 -7.34 -1.51
C ARG A 18 -9.33 -7.46 -3.04
N ALA A 19 -8.16 -7.23 -3.62
CA ALA A 19 -7.90 -7.37 -5.05
C ALA A 19 -6.66 -8.24 -5.28
N ARG A 20 -6.73 -9.13 -6.27
CA ARG A 20 -5.56 -9.89 -6.73
C ARG A 20 -4.90 -9.13 -7.86
N VAL A 21 -3.60 -8.88 -7.74
CA VAL A 21 -2.81 -8.21 -8.78
C VAL A 21 -1.65 -9.09 -9.22
N ARG A 22 -1.12 -8.81 -10.41
CA ARG A 22 0.16 -9.35 -10.87
C ARG A 22 1.21 -8.27 -10.66
N VAL A 23 2.22 -8.58 -9.86
CA VAL A 23 3.35 -7.69 -9.55
C VAL A 23 4.54 -8.17 -10.35
N HIS A 24 5.18 -7.26 -11.08
CA HIS A 24 6.45 -7.53 -11.76
C HIS A 24 7.61 -7.20 -10.81
N THR A 25 8.33 -8.22 -10.37
CA THR A 25 9.56 -8.10 -9.58
C THR A 25 10.79 -8.28 -10.47
N LEU A 26 11.98 -8.19 -9.89
CA LEU A 26 13.23 -8.44 -10.60
C LEU A 26 13.42 -9.93 -10.94
N GLU A 27 12.79 -10.81 -10.18
CA GLU A 27 12.85 -12.26 -10.29
C GLU A 27 11.75 -12.86 -11.17
N GLY A 28 10.67 -12.09 -11.44
CA GLY A 28 9.57 -12.58 -12.26
C GLY A 28 8.25 -11.86 -11.99
N THR A 29 7.16 -12.48 -12.45
CA THR A 29 5.81 -11.96 -12.19
C THR A 29 5.14 -12.81 -11.12
N GLU A 30 4.77 -12.18 -10.01
CA GLU A 30 4.14 -12.82 -8.86
C GLU A 30 2.68 -12.39 -8.71
N SER A 31 1.87 -13.24 -8.10
CA SER A 31 0.48 -12.92 -7.79
C SER A 31 0.33 -12.51 -6.33
N SER A 32 -0.14 -11.28 -6.10
CA SER A 32 -0.19 -10.68 -4.77
C SER A 32 -1.59 -10.17 -4.44
N TRP A 33 -1.92 -10.17 -3.14
CA TRP A 33 -3.11 -9.51 -2.62
C TRP A 33 -2.82 -8.04 -2.32
N LEU A 34 -3.79 -7.18 -2.59
CA LEU A 34 -3.84 -5.77 -2.17
C LEU A 34 -5.23 -5.45 -1.61
N TYR A 35 -5.31 -4.42 -0.79
CA TYR A 35 -6.56 -3.88 -0.27
C TYR A 35 -6.79 -2.48 -0.82
N VAL A 36 -7.99 -2.23 -1.35
CA VAL A 36 -8.38 -0.96 -1.97
C VAL A 36 -9.58 -0.40 -1.24
N LEU A 37 -9.49 0.86 -0.79
CA LEU A 37 -10.57 1.57 -0.10
C LEU A 37 -11.78 1.73 -1.04
N ASN A 38 -12.98 1.41 -0.56
CA ASN A 38 -14.21 1.54 -1.36
C ASN A 38 -14.81 2.96 -1.33
N GLY A 39 -14.61 3.70 -0.25
CA GLY A 39 -15.24 5.01 -0.01
C GLY A 39 -14.22 6.15 0.12
N TYR A 40 -13.38 6.36 -0.90
CA TYR A 40 -12.46 7.50 -0.89
C TYR A 40 -13.19 8.81 -1.14
N GLU A 41 -13.10 9.75 -0.19
CA GLU A 41 -13.80 11.04 -0.23
C GLU A 41 -12.87 12.23 -0.54
N GLY A 42 -11.60 11.97 -0.89
CA GLY A 42 -10.59 13.00 -1.08
C GLY A 42 -9.67 13.18 0.14
N GLY A 43 -8.90 14.26 0.14
CA GLY A 43 -7.96 14.61 1.20
C GLY A 43 -6.51 14.21 0.90
N LEU A 44 -5.59 15.04 1.38
CA LEU A 44 -4.16 14.77 1.32
C LEU A 44 -3.72 13.98 2.55
N PRO A 45 -2.80 13.01 2.40
CA PRO A 45 -2.22 12.33 3.55
C PRO A 45 -1.43 13.33 4.39
N SER A 46 -1.34 13.08 5.69
CA SER A 46 -0.45 13.88 6.54
C SER A 46 1.02 13.64 6.15
N ALA A 47 1.86 14.66 6.29
CA ALA A 47 3.30 14.53 6.07
C ALA A 47 3.94 13.42 6.93
N ARG A 48 3.45 13.23 8.17
CA ARG A 48 3.90 12.13 9.04
C ARG A 48 3.63 10.76 8.43
N TYR A 49 2.41 10.55 7.92
CA TYR A 49 2.02 9.28 7.31
C TYR A 49 2.81 8.99 6.02
N LEU A 50 3.03 10.00 5.19
CA LEU A 50 3.92 9.89 4.02
C LEU A 50 5.36 9.54 4.42
N GLY A 51 5.86 10.14 5.51
CA GLY A 51 7.17 9.82 6.08
C GLY A 51 7.27 8.36 6.53
N GLU A 52 6.27 7.86 7.28
CA GLU A 52 6.22 6.46 7.73
C GLU A 52 6.23 5.47 6.55
N ILE A 53 5.46 5.75 5.49
CA ILE A 53 5.47 4.92 4.28
C ILE A 53 6.83 4.97 3.58
N ALA A 54 7.43 6.16 3.46
CA ALA A 54 8.73 6.33 2.80
C ALA A 54 9.85 5.61 3.57
N ASP A 55 9.89 5.72 4.90
CA ASP A 55 10.87 5.05 5.75
C ASP A 55 10.74 3.52 5.66
N ALA A 56 9.50 3.01 5.62
CA ALA A 56 9.23 1.58 5.42
C ALA A 56 9.67 1.11 4.03
N ALA A 57 9.38 1.90 2.98
CA ALA A 57 9.78 1.58 1.61
C ALA A 57 11.31 1.56 1.46
N GLU A 58 12.01 2.55 2.02
CA GLU A 58 13.47 2.61 2.03
C GLU A 58 14.09 1.41 2.78
N SER A 59 13.55 1.07 3.94
CA SER A 59 13.99 -0.09 4.73
C SER A 59 13.78 -1.42 4.00
N ALA A 60 12.74 -1.50 3.17
CA ALA A 60 12.44 -2.65 2.32
C ALA A 60 13.27 -2.69 1.02
N GLY A 61 14.14 -1.70 0.78
CA GLY A 61 15.01 -1.65 -0.39
C GLY A 61 14.31 -1.15 -1.66
N ALA A 62 13.23 -0.37 -1.53
CA ALA A 62 12.59 0.25 -2.68
C ALA A 62 13.55 1.21 -3.41
N PRO A 63 13.40 1.40 -4.74
CA PRO A 63 14.23 2.31 -5.52
C PRO A 63 14.26 3.73 -4.95
N HIS A 64 15.43 4.38 -4.98
CA HIS A 64 15.64 5.68 -4.36
C HIS A 64 14.72 6.77 -4.93
N ASP A 65 14.50 6.78 -6.25
CA ASP A 65 13.60 7.71 -6.92
C ASP A 65 12.15 7.55 -6.45
N TYR A 66 11.67 6.32 -6.28
CA TYR A 66 10.35 6.02 -5.73
C TYR A 66 10.20 6.53 -4.28
N VAL A 67 11.18 6.27 -3.42
CA VAL A 67 11.18 6.78 -2.02
C VAL A 67 11.16 8.31 -2.00
N MET A 68 11.99 8.95 -2.83
CA MET A 68 12.06 10.41 -2.90
C MET A 68 10.77 11.02 -3.46
N GLU A 69 10.07 10.34 -4.36
CA GLU A 69 8.76 10.76 -4.84
C GLU A 69 7.73 10.74 -3.69
N LEU A 70 7.68 9.66 -2.91
CA LEU A 70 6.78 9.55 -1.75
C LEU A 70 6.96 10.70 -0.76
N ARG A 71 8.22 11.05 -0.44
CA ARG A 71 8.55 12.15 0.49
C ARG A 71 8.17 13.53 -0.06
N LYS A 72 8.00 13.68 -1.37
CA LYS A 72 7.63 14.94 -2.04
C LYS A 72 6.12 15.08 -2.27
N ARG A 73 5.33 14.06 -1.94
CA ARG A 73 3.86 14.13 -2.11
C ARG A 73 3.28 15.21 -1.17
N PRO A 74 2.27 15.94 -1.65
CA PRO A 74 1.62 17.00 -0.88
C PRO A 74 0.80 16.46 0.29
#